data_AF-A0A6G4TTC6-F1
#
_entry.id   AF-A0A6G4TTC6-F1
#
_cell.length_a   1.000
_cell.length_b   1.000
_cell.length_c   1.000
_cell.angle_alpha   90.00
_cell.angle_beta   90.00
_cell.angle_gamma   90.00
#
_symmetry.space_group_name_H-M   'P 1'
#
loop_
_entity.id
_entity.type
_entity.pdbx_description
1 polymer ?
#
loop_
_entity_poly.entity_id
_entity_poly.type
_entity_poly.pdbx_seq_one_letter_code
_entity_poly.pdbx_strand_id
1 'polypeptide(L)'
;MRTRIAAAALLGALLMTGCAGGSGDGKGGAAGTPSSARPAGPAPSPSDGGPTEKAPESKLKPATGSFSKKEKQYLVGKVPKGVDPAAILQAGQDACDRIGEVAKVDEKAARSAIRTGEIANAEDAIRTLCPTYKELL
;
A
#
# COMPACT_ATOMS: atom_id res chain seq x y z
N MET A 1 -49.31 26.75 19.50
CA MET A 1 -49.96 27.07 18.20
C MET A 1 -48.86 27.36 17.20
N ARG A 2 -48.64 26.71 16.05
CA ARG A 2 -49.29 25.63 15.29
C ARG A 2 -48.17 24.90 14.53
N THR A 3 -48.19 23.58 14.54
CA THR A 3 -47.37 22.66 13.74
C THR A 3 -47.78 22.70 12.25
N ARG A 4 -46.83 22.50 11.32
CA ARG A 4 -47.04 21.70 10.10
C ARG A 4 -45.78 20.92 9.71
N ILE A 5 -46.03 19.65 9.41
CA ILE A 5 -45.16 18.54 9.02
C ILE A 5 -45.03 18.53 7.49
N ALA A 6 -43.88 18.13 6.96
CA ALA A 6 -43.80 17.49 5.66
C ALA A 6 -42.66 16.45 5.66
N ALA A 7 -43.05 15.18 5.72
CA ALA A 7 -42.20 14.04 5.43
C ALA A 7 -42.15 13.81 3.92
N ALA A 8 -40.96 13.58 3.37
CA ALA A 8 -40.81 13.01 2.04
C ALA A 8 -39.69 11.96 2.09
N ALA A 9 -40.10 10.71 2.29
CA ALA A 9 -39.28 9.54 2.01
C ALA A 9 -39.35 9.28 0.50
N LEU A 10 -38.20 9.22 -0.17
CA LEU A 10 -38.07 8.64 -1.50
C LEU A 10 -36.92 7.66 -1.50
N LEU A 11 -37.27 6.37 -1.54
CA LEU A 11 -36.39 5.29 -1.95
C LEU A 11 -36.04 5.49 -3.43
N GLY A 12 -34.76 5.47 -3.77
CA GLY A 12 -34.28 5.42 -5.14
C GLY A 12 -33.04 4.53 -5.21
N ALA A 13 -33.21 3.37 -5.86
CA ALA A 13 -32.29 2.25 -5.91
C ALA A 13 -31.00 2.51 -6.71
N LEU A 14 -29.94 1.78 -6.35
CA LEU A 14 -28.70 1.63 -7.11
C LEU A 14 -28.94 1.06 -8.51
N LEU A 15 -28.25 1.60 -9.52
CA LEU A 15 -27.66 0.80 -10.62
C LEU A 15 -26.37 1.47 -11.12
N MET A 16 -25.25 0.75 -10.95
CA MET A 16 -24.01 0.91 -11.73
C MET A 16 -24.19 0.31 -13.13
N THR A 17 -23.21 0.57 -14.01
CA THR A 17 -22.91 -0.08 -15.31
C THR A 17 -23.62 0.55 -16.53
N GLY A 18 -22.99 0.84 -17.66
CA GLY A 18 -21.63 0.62 -18.14
C GLY A 18 -21.45 1.34 -19.49
N CYS A 19 -20.21 1.75 -19.79
CA CYS A 19 -19.82 2.34 -21.06
C CYS A 19 -19.72 1.22 -22.12
N ALA A 20 -20.33 1.46 -23.28
CA ALA A 20 -20.52 0.53 -24.37
C ALA A 20 -19.23 0.18 -25.12
N GLY A 21 -19.13 -1.07 -25.56
CA GLY A 21 -18.17 -1.47 -26.59
C GLY A 21 -18.13 -2.98 -26.81
N GLY A 22 -18.71 -3.44 -27.92
CA GLY A 22 -18.36 -4.74 -28.53
C GLY A 22 -19.54 -5.66 -28.81
N SER A 23 -19.98 -5.68 -30.06
CA SER A 23 -20.97 -6.59 -30.65
C SER A 23 -20.56 -8.07 -30.57
N GLY A 24 -21.55 -8.95 -30.43
CA GLY A 24 -21.36 -10.40 -30.56
C GLY A 24 -22.67 -11.19 -30.41
N ASP A 25 -23.36 -11.38 -31.53
CA ASP A 25 -24.49 -12.28 -31.72
C ASP A 25 -24.16 -13.74 -31.33
N GLY A 26 -25.08 -14.43 -30.65
CA GLY A 26 -24.95 -15.89 -30.50
C GLY A 26 -25.76 -16.56 -29.40
N LYS A 27 -27.05 -16.82 -29.70
CA LYS A 27 -27.77 -18.10 -29.52
C LYS A 27 -27.48 -18.93 -28.24
N GLY A 28 -28.49 -19.03 -27.38
CA GLY A 28 -28.45 -19.83 -26.16
C GLY A 28 -28.44 -21.35 -26.34
N GLY A 29 -28.07 -22.03 -25.25
CA GLY A 29 -28.25 -23.47 -25.09
C GLY A 29 -27.38 -24.08 -23.99
N ALA A 30 -28.07 -24.67 -23.00
CA ALA A 30 -27.64 -25.73 -22.09
C ALA A 30 -26.74 -25.41 -20.87
N ALA A 31 -27.37 -25.67 -19.71
CA ALA A 31 -26.86 -26.14 -18.43
C ALA A 31 -25.36 -26.43 -18.32
N GLY A 32 -24.73 -25.72 -17.38
CA GLY A 32 -23.49 -26.13 -16.73
C GLY A 32 -23.36 -25.32 -15.45
N THR A 33 -23.62 -25.94 -14.30
CA THR A 33 -23.18 -25.43 -12.99
C THR A 33 -21.68 -25.15 -13.03
N PRO A 34 -21.21 -23.94 -12.68
CA PRO A 34 -19.82 -23.74 -12.29
C PRO A 34 -19.75 -23.53 -10.78
N SER A 35 -19.18 -24.53 -10.13
CA SER A 35 -18.31 -24.48 -8.97
C SER A 35 -18.38 -23.24 -8.08
N SER A 36 -18.83 -23.49 -6.85
CA SER A 36 -18.50 -22.70 -5.66
C SER A 36 -17.06 -22.19 -5.74
N ALA A 37 -16.92 -20.87 -5.91
CA ALA A 37 -15.64 -20.20 -5.87
C ALA A 37 -15.01 -20.44 -4.49
N ARG A 38 -13.86 -21.10 -4.54
CA ARG A 38 -12.98 -21.46 -3.43
C ARG A 38 -12.69 -20.24 -2.53
N PRO A 39 -12.53 -20.40 -1.21
CA PRO A 39 -12.12 -19.30 -0.34
C PRO A 39 -10.80 -18.72 -0.85
N ALA A 40 -10.70 -17.40 -0.90
CA ALA A 40 -9.44 -16.70 -1.13
C ALA A 40 -8.41 -17.26 -0.14
N GLY A 41 -7.36 -17.87 -0.69
CA GLY A 41 -6.27 -18.40 0.11
C GLY A 41 -5.60 -17.28 0.91
N PRO A 42 -4.81 -17.64 1.94
CA PRO A 42 -4.11 -16.65 2.75
C PRO A 42 -3.27 -15.74 1.87
N ALA A 43 -3.37 -14.42 2.09
CA ALA A 43 -2.42 -13.46 1.55
C ALA A 43 -0.99 -13.94 1.88
N PRO A 44 -0.01 -13.74 0.99
CA PRO A 44 1.37 -14.13 1.27
C PRO A 44 1.81 -13.45 2.56
N SER A 45 2.00 -14.25 3.60
CA SER A 45 2.66 -13.81 4.82
C SER A 45 4.08 -13.39 4.45
N PRO A 46 4.63 -12.30 5.00
CA PRO A 46 6.05 -12.03 4.85
C PRO A 46 6.78 -13.24 5.44
N SER A 47 7.56 -13.93 4.61
CA SER A 47 8.33 -15.09 5.04
C SER A 47 9.32 -14.67 6.12
N ASP A 48 8.99 -14.98 7.37
CA ASP A 48 9.97 -15.19 8.42
C ASP A 48 10.77 -16.46 8.09
N GLY A 49 12.10 -16.35 7.98
CA GLY A 49 12.97 -17.53 8.05
C GLY A 49 14.22 -17.50 7.18
N GLY A 50 15.30 -16.93 7.71
CA GLY A 50 16.67 -17.14 7.25
C GLY A 50 17.48 -15.85 7.11
N PRO A 51 18.80 -15.83 7.37
CA PRO A 51 19.64 -14.67 7.10
C PRO A 51 19.63 -14.37 5.59
N THR A 52 18.76 -13.47 5.16
CA THR A 52 18.78 -12.99 3.79
C THR A 52 20.05 -12.18 3.62
N GLU A 53 21.02 -12.74 2.90
CA GLU A 53 22.31 -12.09 2.75
C GLU A 53 22.11 -10.76 2.01
N LYS A 54 22.52 -9.68 2.68
CA LYS A 54 22.33 -8.31 2.20
C LYS A 54 23.40 -7.98 1.16
N ALA A 55 23.02 -7.26 0.11
CA ALA A 55 23.96 -6.77 -0.88
C ALA A 55 24.92 -5.74 -0.22
N PRO A 56 26.24 -5.81 -0.50
CA PRO A 56 27.20 -4.83 0.00
C PRO A 56 26.95 -3.46 -0.64
N GLU A 57 27.33 -2.39 0.05
CA GLU A 57 27.08 -1.00 -0.36
C GLU A 57 27.52 -0.69 -1.80
N SER A 58 28.64 -1.29 -2.24
CA SER A 58 29.18 -1.12 -3.60
C SER A 58 28.25 -1.61 -4.71
N LYS A 59 27.24 -2.43 -4.38
CA LYS A 59 26.23 -2.96 -5.32
C LYS A 59 24.90 -2.19 -5.28
N LEU A 60 24.78 -1.15 -4.45
CA LEU A 60 23.63 -0.25 -4.43
C LEU A 60 23.69 0.72 -5.61
N LYS A 61 23.40 0.23 -6.81
CA LYS A 61 23.27 1.05 -8.02
C LYS A 61 21.85 0.92 -8.58
N PRO A 62 21.14 2.03 -8.79
CA PRO A 62 19.86 1.99 -9.48
C PRO A 62 20.06 1.65 -10.96
N ALA A 63 19.01 1.15 -11.60
CA ALA A 63 19.01 0.89 -13.05
C ALA A 63 19.27 2.17 -13.87
N THR A 64 18.89 3.33 -13.35
CA THR A 64 19.13 4.65 -13.95
C THR A 64 19.66 5.63 -12.91
N GLY A 65 20.67 6.45 -13.27
CA GLY A 65 21.18 7.52 -12.41
C GLY A 65 22.01 7.05 -11.21
N SER A 66 21.85 7.73 -10.07
CA SER A 66 22.60 7.45 -8.83
C SER A 66 21.81 7.87 -7.60
N PHE A 67 21.90 7.07 -6.53
CA PHE A 67 21.32 7.41 -5.23
C PHE A 67 22.08 8.57 -4.57
N SER A 68 21.33 9.48 -3.96
CA SER A 68 21.82 10.49 -3.03
C SER A 68 22.38 9.84 -1.76
N LYS A 69 23.07 10.64 -0.93
CA LYS A 69 23.68 10.16 0.32
C LYS A 69 22.63 9.59 1.29
N LYS A 70 21.48 10.24 1.43
CA LYS A 70 20.40 9.81 2.34
C LYS A 70 19.77 8.50 1.87
N GLU A 71 19.53 8.38 0.57
CA GLU A 71 18.99 7.16 -0.04
C GLU A 71 19.96 6.00 0.12
N LYS A 72 21.26 6.22 -0.10
CA LYS A 72 22.29 5.20 0.18
C LYS A 72 22.26 4.78 1.64
N GLN A 73 22.23 5.73 2.57
CA GLN A 73 22.19 5.47 4.00
C GLN A 73 20.97 4.65 4.40
N TYR A 74 19.80 4.93 3.82
CA TYR A 74 18.60 4.12 4.01
C TYR A 74 18.81 2.68 3.51
N LEU A 75 19.44 2.51 2.34
CA LEU A 75 19.63 1.21 1.70
C LEU A 75 20.71 0.32 2.33
N VAL A 76 21.63 0.88 3.13
CA VAL A 76 22.72 0.12 3.77
C VAL A 76 22.14 -1.04 4.58
N GLY A 77 22.54 -2.25 4.24
CA GLY A 77 22.09 -3.45 4.93
C GLY A 77 20.57 -3.65 4.85
N LYS A 78 19.86 -3.07 3.88
CA LYS A 78 18.43 -3.37 3.67
C LYS A 78 18.15 -4.14 2.40
N VAL A 79 19.03 -4.06 1.41
CA VAL A 79 18.80 -4.66 0.09
C VAL A 79 19.19 -6.14 0.10
N PRO A 80 18.24 -7.07 -0.06
CA PRO A 80 18.57 -8.48 -0.24
C PRO A 80 19.36 -8.73 -1.52
N LYS A 81 20.18 -9.79 -1.56
CA LYS A 81 20.77 -10.27 -2.81
C LYS A 81 19.69 -10.49 -3.88
N GLY A 82 19.94 -9.99 -5.09
CA GLY A 82 19.05 -10.17 -6.23
C GLY A 82 17.80 -9.26 -6.22
N VAL A 83 17.60 -8.43 -5.19
CA VAL A 83 16.53 -7.44 -5.15
C VAL A 83 17.04 -6.10 -5.65
N ASP A 84 16.21 -5.38 -6.41
CA ASP A 84 16.52 -4.04 -6.89
C ASP A 84 16.61 -3.05 -5.71
N PRO A 85 17.76 -2.39 -5.48
CA PRO A 85 17.88 -1.34 -4.49
C PRO A 85 16.84 -0.21 -4.65
N ALA A 86 16.43 0.11 -5.88
CA ALA A 86 15.43 1.14 -6.14
C ALA A 86 14.05 0.74 -5.60
N ALA A 87 13.69 -0.55 -5.66
CA ALA A 87 12.44 -1.05 -5.10
C ALA A 87 12.42 -0.93 -3.57
N ILE A 88 13.55 -1.20 -2.90
CA ILE A 88 13.67 -1.00 -1.45
C ILE A 88 13.57 0.48 -1.10
N LEU A 89 14.21 1.35 -1.88
CA LEU A 89 14.12 2.79 -1.67
C LEU A 89 12.68 3.28 -1.83
N GLN A 90 12.00 2.84 -2.88
CA GLN A 90 10.60 3.19 -3.12
C GLN A 90 9.71 2.77 -1.95
N ALA A 91 9.88 1.56 -1.42
CA ALA A 91 9.16 1.13 -0.23
C ALA A 91 9.41 2.03 1.01
N GLY A 92 10.61 2.61 1.14
CA GLY A 92 10.90 3.60 2.17
C GLY A 92 10.23 4.95 1.93
N GLN A 93 10.13 5.38 0.67
CA GLN A 93 9.42 6.60 0.28
C GLN A 93 7.90 6.44 0.50
N ASP A 94 7.34 5.30 0.12
CA ASP A 94 5.93 4.95 0.37
C ASP A 94 5.60 4.96 1.87
N ALA A 95 6.53 4.51 2.72
CA ALA A 95 6.37 4.60 4.18
C ALA A 95 6.31 6.06 4.66
N CYS A 96 7.18 6.93 4.15
CA CYS A 96 7.16 8.37 4.45
C CYS A 96 5.84 9.02 4.03
N ASP A 97 5.33 8.67 2.84
CA ASP A 97 4.05 9.19 2.35
C ASP A 97 2.90 8.70 3.23
N ARG A 98 2.89 7.41 3.60
CA ARG A 98 1.88 6.85 4.49
C ARG A 98 1.89 7.50 5.87
N ILE A 99 3.07 7.74 6.45
CA ILE A 99 3.22 8.48 7.71
C ILE A 99 2.61 9.87 7.58
N GLY A 100 2.92 10.58 6.49
CA GLY A 100 2.38 11.90 6.22
C GLY A 100 0.86 11.91 6.13
N GLU A 101 0.27 10.97 5.39
CA GLU A 101 -1.18 10.86 5.25
C GLU A 101 -1.88 10.57 6.59
N VAL A 102 -1.34 9.67 7.41
CA VAL A 102 -1.94 9.38 8.72
C VAL A 102 -1.75 10.57 9.68
N ALA A 103 -0.56 11.16 9.72
CA ALA A 103 -0.25 12.28 10.63
C ALA A 103 -1.08 13.54 10.34
N LYS A 104 -1.46 13.78 9.08
CA LYS A 104 -2.39 14.87 8.70
C LYS A 104 -3.76 14.74 9.36
N VAL A 105 -4.21 13.51 9.61
CA VAL A 105 -5.55 13.21 10.13
C VAL A 105 -5.51 12.97 11.64
N ASP A 106 -4.58 12.15 12.11
CA ASP A 106 -4.40 11.80 13.51
C ASP A 106 -2.92 11.48 13.80
N GLU A 107 -2.24 12.43 14.43
CA GLU A 107 -0.85 12.30 14.82
C GLU A 107 -0.61 11.18 15.84
N LYS A 108 -1.57 10.93 16.75
CA LYS A 108 -1.47 9.86 17.74
C LYS A 108 -1.59 8.49 17.07
N ALA A 109 -2.47 8.36 16.08
CA ALA A 109 -2.57 7.16 15.25
C ALA A 109 -1.28 6.93 14.46
N ALA A 110 -0.68 7.97 13.88
CA ALA A 110 0.59 7.87 13.18
C ALA A 110 1.71 7.33 14.09
N ARG A 111 1.85 7.90 15.30
CA ARG A 111 2.81 7.41 16.32
C ARG A 111 2.56 5.94 16.69
N SER A 112 1.28 5.56 16.80
CA SER A 112 0.92 4.16 17.08
C SER A 112 1.30 3.22 15.94
N ALA A 113 1.00 3.59 14.70
CA ALA A 113 1.32 2.82 13.51
C ALA A 113 2.84 2.64 13.32
N ILE A 114 3.63 3.67 13.66
CA ILE A 114 5.10 3.58 13.70
C ILE A 114 5.54 2.57 14.76
N ARG A 115 5.12 2.75 16.02
CA ARG A 115 5.56 1.89 17.14
C ARG A 115 5.13 0.43 17.02
N THR A 116 3.97 0.18 16.43
CA THR A 116 3.44 -1.18 16.23
C THR A 116 3.99 -1.85 14.98
N GLY A 117 4.73 -1.12 14.13
CA GLY A 117 5.27 -1.65 12.88
C GLY A 117 4.21 -1.82 11.78
N GLU A 118 3.00 -1.25 11.94
CA GLU A 118 1.97 -1.26 10.90
C GLU A 118 2.46 -0.61 9.60
N ILE A 119 3.27 0.45 9.74
CA ILE A 119 4.02 1.03 8.62
C ILE A 119 5.42 0.42 8.60
N ALA A 120 5.65 -0.49 7.66
CA ALA A 120 6.94 -1.15 7.50
C ALA A 120 8.06 -0.14 7.22
N ASN A 121 9.24 -0.36 7.81
CA ASN A 121 10.44 0.48 7.68
C ASN A 121 10.29 1.94 8.16
N ALA A 122 9.22 2.26 8.90
CA ALA A 122 8.89 3.64 9.29
C ALA A 122 10.03 4.37 10.01
N GLU A 123 10.62 3.77 11.05
CA GLU A 123 11.65 4.45 11.85
C GLU A 123 12.88 4.84 11.03
N ASP A 124 13.40 3.90 10.24
CA ASP A 124 14.58 4.15 9.41
C ASP A 124 14.29 5.13 8.28
N ALA A 125 13.10 5.05 7.69
CA ALA A 125 12.64 6.00 6.69
C ALA A 125 12.55 7.43 7.28
N ILE A 126 11.99 7.59 8.48
CA ILE A 126 11.93 8.89 9.17
C ILE A 126 13.34 9.43 9.43
N ARG A 127 14.26 8.60 9.93
CA ARG A 127 15.61 9.05 10.28
C ARG A 127 16.43 9.50 9.07
N THR A 128 16.18 8.93 7.90
CA THR A 128 17.00 9.12 6.70
C THR A 128 16.30 9.86 5.57
N LEU A 129 15.13 9.39 5.14
CA LEU A 129 14.40 9.88 3.98
C LEU A 129 13.47 11.06 4.32
N CYS A 130 12.67 10.95 5.38
CA CYS A 130 11.69 11.97 5.79
C CYS A 130 11.93 12.52 7.22
N PRO A 131 13.03 13.25 7.44
CA PRO A 131 13.41 13.77 8.76
C PRO A 131 12.41 14.79 9.35
N THR A 132 11.48 15.29 8.55
CA THR A 132 10.39 16.16 9.00
C THR A 132 9.48 15.48 10.03
N TYR A 133 9.34 14.14 9.95
CA TYR A 133 8.47 13.37 10.86
C TYR A 133 9.19 12.83 12.10
N LYS A 134 10.41 13.33 12.40
CA LYS A 134 11.21 12.86 13.56
C LYS A 134 10.48 12.99 14.89
N GLU A 135 9.64 14.00 15.03
CA GLU A 135 8.85 14.23 16.25
C GLU A 135 7.79 13.15 16.49
N LEU A 136 7.54 12.24 15.53
CA LEU A 136 6.60 11.13 15.64
C LEU A 136 7.21 9.82 16.15
N LEU A 137 8.54 9.77 16.30
CA LEU A 137 9.27 8.62 16.85
C LEU A 137 9.06 8.47 18.36
#